data_AF-A0A939TLF1-F1
#
_entry.id   AF-A0A939TLF1-F1
#
_cell.length_a   1.000
_cell.length_b   1.000
_cell.length_c   1.000
_cell.angle_alpha   90.00
_cell.angle_beta   90.00
_cell.angle_gamma   90.00
#
_symmetry.space_group_name_H-M   'P 1'
#
loop_
_entity.id
_entity.type
_entity.pdbx_description
1 polymer ?
#
loop_
_entity_poly.entity_id
_entity_poly.type
_entity_poly.pdbx_seq_one_letter_code
_entity_poly.pdbx_strand_id
1 'polypeptide(L)'
;MADDPARRLVPPAQVAEVLGITVDEVIELVHQGRLRGARVGAPARWRIEHHSVAEYLDAQVEEARRMALWRQSNEASFPELWGSRA
;
A
#
# COMPACT_ATOMS: atom_id res chain seq x y z
N MET A 1 -25.84 -7.91 9.18
CA MET A 1 -25.98 -6.45 9.01
C MET A 1 -25.22 -6.09 7.75
N ALA A 2 -25.92 -5.75 6.67
CA ALA A 2 -25.26 -5.31 5.45
C ALA A 2 -24.46 -4.05 5.80
N ASP A 3 -23.18 -4.09 5.47
CA ASP A 3 -22.37 -2.92 5.65
C ASP A 3 -22.79 -1.85 4.64
N ASP A 4 -23.02 -0.63 5.15
CA ASP A 4 -23.44 0.48 4.32
C ASP A 4 -22.24 1.00 3.52
N PRO A 5 -22.24 0.89 2.17
CA PRO A 5 -21.13 1.38 1.35
C PRO A 5 -20.86 2.86 1.58
N ALA A 6 -21.87 3.67 1.93
CA ALA A 6 -21.67 5.08 2.26
C ALA A 6 -20.84 5.29 3.54
N ARG A 7 -20.89 4.36 4.51
CA ARG A 7 -20.05 4.39 5.73
C ARG A 7 -18.59 4.01 5.46
N ARG A 8 -18.31 3.30 4.36
CA ARG A 8 -16.96 2.85 4.00
C ARG A 8 -16.26 3.74 2.99
N LEU A 9 -16.89 4.80 2.48
CA LEU A 9 -16.29 5.68 1.49
C LEU A 9 -15.66 6.93 2.15
N VAL A 10 -14.35 7.08 2.02
CA VAL A 10 -13.59 8.20 2.57
C VAL A 10 -13.08 9.14 1.46
N PRO A 11 -12.92 10.45 1.72
CA PRO A 11 -12.33 11.36 0.75
C PRO A 11 -10.83 11.07 0.57
N PRO A 12 -10.25 11.30 -0.62
CA PRO A 12 -8.82 11.10 -0.88
C PRO A 12 -7.89 11.85 0.08
N ALA A 13 -8.29 13.05 0.54
CA ALA A 13 -7.53 13.83 1.52
C ALA A 13 -7.32 13.08 2.84
N GLN A 14 -8.35 12.39 3.33
CA GLN A 14 -8.23 11.59 4.54
C GLN A 14 -7.32 10.37 4.34
N VAL A 15 -7.36 9.76 3.16
CA VAL A 15 -6.45 8.65 2.82
C VAL A 15 -5.01 9.13 2.72
N ALA A 16 -4.79 10.31 2.12
CA ALA A 16 -3.49 10.95 2.01
C ALA A 16 -2.86 11.18 3.39
N GLU A 17 -3.65 11.69 4.34
CA GLU A 17 -3.23 11.86 5.74
C GLU A 17 -2.82 10.52 6.40
N VAL A 18 -3.62 9.46 6.20
CA VAL A 18 -3.34 8.13 6.78
C VAL A 18 -2.08 7.51 6.20
N LEU A 19 -1.88 7.64 4.89
CA LEU A 19 -0.74 7.04 4.19
C LEU A 19 0.52 7.92 4.22
N GLY A 20 0.42 9.18 4.65
CA GLY A 20 1.53 10.13 4.64
C GLY A 20 1.99 10.52 3.24
N ILE A 21 1.08 10.55 2.27
CA ILE A 21 1.33 10.88 0.86
C ILE A 21 0.45 12.06 0.42
N THR A 22 0.63 12.55 -0.80
CA THR A 22 -0.22 13.60 -1.38
C THR A 22 -1.55 13.04 -1.89
N VAL A 23 -2.54 13.93 -2.07
CA VAL A 23 -3.83 13.55 -2.68
C VAL A 23 -3.65 13.02 -4.10
N ASP A 24 -2.75 13.62 -4.89
CA ASP A 24 -2.49 13.18 -6.26
C ASP A 24 -1.90 11.76 -6.26
N GLU A 25 -0.98 11.45 -5.34
CA GLU A 25 -0.46 10.08 -5.18
C GLU A 25 -1.56 9.07 -4.79
N VAL A 26 -2.55 9.47 -3.98
CA VAL A 26 -3.72 8.62 -3.71
C VAL A 26 -4.51 8.34 -5.00
N ILE A 27 -4.71 9.35 -5.85
CA ILE A 27 -5.41 9.19 -7.13
C ILE A 27 -4.61 8.29 -8.09
N GLU A 28 -3.29 8.44 -8.11
CA GLU A 28 -2.41 7.54 -8.88
C GLU A 28 -2.53 6.09 -8.40
N LEU A 29 -2.59 5.84 -7.09
CA LEU A 29 -2.83 4.49 -6.56
C LEU A 29 -4.17 3.91 -7.02
N VAL A 30 -5.21 4.75 -7.18
CA VAL A 30 -6.49 4.32 -7.76
C VAL A 30 -6.33 3.97 -9.23
N HIS A 31 -5.64 4.81 -10.02
CA HIS A 31 -5.37 4.54 -11.43
C HIS A 31 -4.53 3.27 -11.64
N GLN A 32 -3.62 2.97 -10.72
CA GLN A 32 -2.81 1.75 -10.72
C GLN A 32 -3.60 0.51 -10.24
N GLY A 33 -4.86 0.67 -9.80
CA GLY A 33 -5.67 -0.41 -9.25
C GLY A 33 -5.22 -0.91 -7.88
N ARG A 34 -4.32 -0.17 -7.21
CA ARG A 34 -3.83 -0.48 -5.86
C ARG A 34 -4.80 -0.04 -4.77
N LEU A 35 -5.62 0.98 -5.06
CA LEU A 35 -6.75 1.41 -4.24
C LEU A 35 -8.04 1.36 -5.04
N ARG A 36 -9.14 0.97 -4.38
CA ARG A 36 -10.48 1.03 -4.96
C ARG A 36 -11.10 2.40 -4.70
N GLY A 37 -11.52 3.08 -5.76
CA GLY A 37 -12.18 4.36 -5.66
C GLY A 37 -13.12 4.63 -6.82
N ALA A 38 -14.10 5.51 -6.58
CA ALA A 38 -15.07 5.94 -7.57
C ALA A 38 -15.37 7.44 -7.43
N ARG A 39 -15.78 8.08 -8.53
CA ARG A 39 -16.30 9.44 -8.50
C ARG A 39 -17.81 9.41 -8.28
N VAL A 40 -18.27 10.02 -7.20
CA VAL A 40 -19.67 9.97 -6.75
C VAL A 40 -20.22 11.38 -6.54
N GLY A 41 -21.51 11.57 -6.80
CA GLY A 41 -22.25 12.81 -6.56
C GLY A 41 -22.23 13.82 -7.72
N ALA A 42 -22.84 14.98 -7.48
CA ALA A 42 -22.88 16.11 -8.41
C ALA A 42 -22.49 17.40 -7.65
N PRO A 43 -21.31 18.01 -7.92
CA PRO A 43 -20.28 17.56 -8.85
C PRO A 43 -19.60 16.26 -8.41
N ALA A 44 -19.11 15.48 -9.37
CA ALA A 44 -18.51 14.17 -9.12
C ALA A 44 -17.16 14.30 -8.39
N ARG A 45 -17.12 13.82 -7.14
CA ARG A 45 -15.94 13.84 -6.27
C ARG A 45 -15.43 12.42 -6.01
N TRP A 46 -14.11 12.26 -5.95
CA TRP A 46 -13.50 10.99 -5.61
C TRP A 46 -13.86 10.52 -4.20
N ARG A 47 -14.08 9.22 -4.08
CA ARG A 47 -14.31 8.48 -2.84
C ARG A 47 -13.54 7.18 -2.91
N ILE A 48 -12.84 6.86 -1.83
CA ILE A 48 -12.00 5.66 -1.72
C ILE A 48 -12.67 4.69 -0.76
N GLU A 49 -12.67 3.40 -1.09
CA GLU A 49 -13.14 2.36 -0.18
C GLU A 49 -12.15 2.17 0.98
N HIS A 50 -12.61 2.40 2.20
CA HIS A 50 -11.82 2.28 3.42
C HIS A 50 -11.17 0.89 3.56
N HIS A 51 -11.88 -0.18 3.20
CA HIS A 51 -11.34 -1.54 3.24
C HIS A 51 -10.13 -1.71 2.32
N SER A 52 -10.17 -1.10 1.13
CA SER A 52 -9.06 -1.16 0.18
C SER A 52 -7.80 -0.47 0.71
N VAL A 53 -7.95 0.55 1.57
CA VAL A 53 -6.81 1.21 2.23
C VAL A 53 -6.16 0.28 3.26
N ALA A 54 -6.97 -0.46 4.02
CA ALA A 54 -6.46 -1.46 4.97
C ALA A 54 -5.73 -2.60 4.23
N GLU A 55 -6.32 -3.15 3.17
CA GLU A 55 -5.69 -4.17 2.32
C GLU A 55 -4.35 -3.68 1.72
N TYR A 56 -4.31 -2.41 1.29
CA TYR A 56 -3.09 -1.79 0.77
C TYR A 56 -1.98 -1.75 1.84
N LEU A 57 -2.30 -1.29 3.05
CA LEU A 57 -1.34 -1.21 4.16
C LEU A 57 -0.80 -2.60 4.53
N ASP A 58 -1.66 -3.61 4.61
CA ASP A 58 -1.25 -4.99 4.90
C ASP A 58 -0.28 -5.51 3.82
N ALA A 59 -0.55 -5.23 2.55
CA ALA A 59 0.34 -5.60 1.46
C ALA A 59 1.71 -4.90 1.55
N GLN A 60 1.75 -3.63 1.96
CA GLN A 60 3.00 -2.89 2.14
C GLN A 60 3.82 -3.39 3.34
N VAL A 61 3.16 -3.73 4.45
CA VAL A 61 3.83 -4.34 5.60
C VAL A 61 4.45 -5.68 5.23
N GLU A 62 3.74 -6.52 4.48
CA GLU A 62 4.26 -7.82 4.06
C GLU A 62 5.41 -7.69 3.03
N GLU A 63 5.35 -6.70 2.14
CA GLU A 63 6.46 -6.37 1.26
C GLU A 63 7.71 -5.93 2.03
N ALA A 64 7.56 -5.03 3.01
CA ALA A 64 8.65 -4.59 3.87
C ALA A 64 9.24 -5.75 4.69
N ARG A 65 8.40 -6.65 5.18
CA ARG A 65 8.81 -7.88 5.89
C ARG A 65 9.65 -8.78 4.99
N ARG A 66 9.19 -9.05 3.76
CA ARG A 66 9.96 -9.85 2.78
C ARG A 66 11.32 -9.22 2.51
N MET A 67 11.38 -7.92 2.27
CA MET A 67 12.65 -7.21 2.03
C MET A 67 13.61 -7.29 3.23
N ALA A 68 13.10 -7.20 4.46
CA ALA A 68 13.92 -7.32 5.66
C ALA A 68 14.54 -8.72 5.79
N LEU A 69 13.77 -9.78 5.52
CA LEU A 69 14.26 -11.16 5.52
C LEU A 69 15.32 -11.40 4.43
N TRP A 70 15.10 -10.84 3.23
CA TRP A 70 16.09 -10.90 2.15
C TRP A 70 17.40 -10.20 2.53
N ARG A 71 17.36 -9.03 3.19
CA ARG A 71 18.57 -8.34 3.68
C ARG A 71 19.34 -9.17 4.71
N GLN A 72 18.65 -9.76 5.68
CA GLN A 72 19.28 -10.62 6.68
C GLN A 72 19.87 -11.90 6.07
N SER A 73 19.19 -12.49 5.10
CA SER A 73 19.71 -13.67 4.38
C SER A 73 20.97 -13.33 3.58
N ASN A 74 21.09 -12.12 3.01
CA ASN A 74 22.27 -11.69 2.27
C ASN A 74 23.48 -11.44 3.19
N GLU A 75 23.27 -10.83 4.37
CA GLU A 75 24.32 -10.67 5.40
C GLU A 75 24.84 -12.02 5.94
N ALA A 76 23.96 -13.03 6.06
CA ALA A 76 24.34 -14.37 6.51
C ALA A 76 24.94 -15.26 5.39
N SER A 77 24.85 -14.84 4.12
CA SER A 77 25.25 -15.65 2.96
C SER A 77 26.64 -15.33 2.43
N PHE A 78 27.65 -15.04 3.27
CA PHE A 78 29.05 -15.06 2.80
C PHE A 78 30.07 -15.54 3.84
N PRO A 79 30.25 -16.86 4.03
CA PRO A 79 31.43 -17.35 4.74
C PRO A 79 32.56 -17.99 3.87
N GLU A 80 32.33 -18.57 2.67
CA GLU A 80 33.40 -19.38 2.02
C GLU A 80 33.76 -19.10 0.54
N LEU A 81 33.30 -18.03 -0.13
CA LEU A 81 33.68 -17.79 -1.55
C LEU A 81 35.04 -17.11 -1.78
N TRP A 82 35.79 -16.73 -0.73
CA TRP A 82 37.21 -16.41 -0.84
C TRP A 82 38.03 -17.69 -0.68
N GLY A 83 37.88 -18.58 -1.68
CA GLY A 83 38.60 -19.84 -1.74
C GLY A 83 40.10 -19.65 -1.56
N SER A 84 40.63 -20.30 -0.54
CA SER A 84 42.06 -20.54 -0.37
C SER A 84 42.60 -21.41 -1.51
N ARG A 85 43.51 -20.85 -2.30
CA ARG A 85 44.54 -21.52 -3.10
C ARG A 85 45.41 -20.42 -3.72
N ALA A 86 46.73 -20.42 -3.66
CA ALA A 86 47.74 -21.35 -3.21
C ALA A 86 48.97 -20.53 -2.79
#